data_AF-A0A967RQN9-F1
#
_entry.id   AF-A0A967RQN9-F1
#
_cell.length_a   1.000
_cell.length_b   1.000
_cell.length_c   1.000
_cell.angle_alpha   90.00
_cell.angle_beta   90.00
_cell.angle_gamma   90.00
#
_symmetry.space_group_name_H-M   'P 1'
#
loop_
_entity.id
_entity.type
_entity.pdbx_description
1 polymer ?
#
loop_
_entity_poly.entity_id
_entity_poly.type
_entity_poly.pdbx_seq_one_letter_code
_entity_poly.pdbx_strand_id
1 'polypeptide(L)' 'LMEKYLEGEDIDPRDIKDAIRKATLDVSVTPVMCGSAFKNKGVQYLSDAVVDYLPSP' A
#
# COMPACT_ATOMS: atom_id res chain seq x y z
N LEU A 1 -11.44 -9.80 -2.91
CA LEU A 1 -11.39 -8.33 -2.98
C LEU A 1 -12.37 -7.77 -3.98
N MET A 2 -12.28 -8.13 -5.27
CA MET A 2 -13.24 -7.65 -6.29
C MET A 2 -14.69 -8.02 -5.96
N GLU A 3 -14.96 -9.30 -5.67
CA GLU A 3 -16.32 -9.77 -5.33
C GLU A 3 -16.87 -9.08 -4.08
N LYS A 4 -16.13 -9.12 -2.96
CA LYS A 4 -16.48 -8.39 -1.73
C LYS A 4 -16.80 -6.91 -1.96
N TYR A 5 -16.01 -6.23 -2.81
CA TYR A 5 -16.26 -4.83 -3.17
C TYR A 5 -17.56 -4.64 -3.94
N LEU A 6 -17.84 -5.52 -4.91
CA LEU A 6 -19.06 -5.48 -5.73
C LEU A 6 -20.31 -5.82 -4.94
N GLU A 7 -20.19 -6.68 -3.93
CA GLU A 7 -21.27 -7.10 -3.03
C GLU A 7 -21.51 -6.09 -1.89
N GLY A 8 -20.65 -5.06 -1.77
CA GLY A 8 -20.76 -4.01 -0.74
C GLY A 8 -20.36 -4.49 0.65
N GLU A 9 -19.59 -5.57 0.76
CA GLU A 9 -19.06 -6.07 2.02
C GLU A 9 -17.93 -5.17 2.54
N ASP A 10 -17.77 -5.12 3.87
CA ASP A 10 -16.63 -4.45 4.49
C ASP A 10 -15.32 -5.15 4.12
N ILE A 11 -14.34 -4.36 3.68
CA ILE A 11 -13.01 -4.83 3.32
C ILE A 11 -12.03 -4.42 4.41
N ASP A 12 -11.33 -5.39 4.99
CA ASP A 12 -10.33 -5.11 6.01
C ASP A 12 -9.17 -4.31 5.38
N PRO A 13 -8.68 -3.24 6.03
CA PRO A 13 -7.51 -2.50 5.55
C PRO A 13 -6.28 -3.38 5.28
N ARG A 14 -6.11 -4.51 5.99
CA ARG A 14 -5.05 -5.49 5.71
C ARG A 14 -5.22 -6.14 4.34
N ASP A 15 -6.43 -6.53 3.96
CA ASP A 15 -6.68 -7.15 2.64
C ASP A 15 -6.28 -6.18 1.52
N ILE A 16 -6.54 -4.88 1.69
CA ILE A 16 -6.13 -3.84 0.74
C ILE A 16 -4.61 -3.74 0.67
N LYS A 17 -3.93 -3.69 1.83
CA LYS A 17 -2.46 -3.62 1.88
C LYS A 17 -1.81 -4.82 1.22
N ASP A 18 -2.31 -6.03 1.48
CA ASP A 18 -1.80 -7.27 0.90
C ASP A 18 -1.98 -7.30 -0.61
N ALA A 19 -3.10 -6.79 -1.12
CA ALA A 19 -3.34 -6.67 -2.55
C ALA A 19 -2.40 -5.68 -3.24
N ILE A 20 -2.18 -4.51 -2.62
CA ILE A 20 -1.23 -3.51 -3.10
C ILE A 20 0.20 -4.08 -3.08
N ARG A 21 0.58 -4.76 -2.00
CA ARG A 21 1.89 -5.43 -1.89
C ARG A 21 2.07 -6.43 -3.02
N LYS A 22 1.11 -7.34 -3.23
CA LYS A 22 1.16 -8.32 -4.32
C LYS A 22 1.33 -7.64 -5.68
N ALA A 23 0.51 -6.63 -5.97
CA ALA A 23 0.59 -5.90 -7.23
C ALA A 23 1.92 -5.15 -7.42
N THR A 24 2.51 -4.66 -6.33
CA THR A 24 3.83 -3.99 -6.30
C THR A 24 4.96 -4.98 -6.56
N LEU A 25 4.92 -6.16 -5.92
CA LEU A 25 5.91 -7.23 -6.12
C LEU A 25 5.84 -7.82 -7.53
N ASP A 26 4.64 -7.88 -8.11
CA ASP A 26 4.41 -8.30 -9.50
C ASP A 26 4.75 -7.19 -10.53
N VAL A 27 5.20 -6.01 -10.07
CA VAL A 27 5.54 -4.83 -10.91
C VAL A 27 4.38 -4.34 -11.78
N SER A 28 3.15 -4.72 -11.42
CA SER A 28 1.92 -4.31 -12.13
C SER A 28 1.43 -2.92 -11.71
N VAL A 29 1.81 -2.49 -10.51
CA VAL A 29 1.44 -1.21 -9.89
C VAL A 29 2.66 -0.61 -9.21
N THR A 30 2.80 0.71 -9.28
CA THR A 30 3.82 1.46 -8.52
C THR A 30 3.13 2.39 -7.52
N PRO A 31 3.15 2.10 -6.21
CA PRO A 31 2.53 2.96 -5.21
C PRO A 31 3.28 4.30 -5.12
N VAL A 32 2.52 5.41 -5.16
CA VAL A 32 3.05 6.77 -5.09
C VAL A 32 2.74 7.37 -3.73
N MET A 33 3.80 7.76 -3.00
CA MET A 33 3.68 8.47 -1.72
C MET A 33 4.03 9.95 -1.91
N CYS A 34 3.31 10.83 -1.24
CA CYS A 34 3.55 12.28 -1.28
C CYS A 34 4.11 12.79 0.06
N GLY A 35 5.06 13.71 0.01
CA GLY A 35 5.67 14.28 1.21
C GLY A 35 6.68 15.38 0.93
N SER A 36 7.22 15.96 2.00
CA SER A 36 8.34 16.91 1.96
C SER A 36 9.34 16.54 3.04
N ALA A 37 10.47 15.96 2.63
CA ALA A 37 11.56 15.61 3.54
C ALA A 37 12.10 16.85 4.27
N PHE A 38 12.27 17.98 3.56
CA PHE A 38 12.75 19.23 4.13
C PHE A 38 11.86 19.76 5.27
N LYS A 39 10.54 19.59 5.17
CA LYS A 39 9.59 20.03 6.21
C LYS A 39 9.23 18.92 7.20
N ASN A 40 9.90 17.77 7.14
CA ASN A 40 9.59 16.58 7.95
C ASN A 40 8.13 16.12 7.85
N LYS A 41 7.52 16.21 6.65
CA LYS A 41 6.13 15.79 6.41
C LYS A 41 6.10 14.55 5.53
N GLY A 42 5.48 13.49 6.03
CA GLY A 42 5.27 12.25 5.27
C GLY A 42 6.44 11.25 5.29
N VAL A 43 7.54 11.57 5.98
CA VAL A 43 8.69 10.65 6.09
C VAL A 43 8.31 9.37 6.84
N GLN A 44 7.51 9.47 7.90
CA GLN A 44 7.02 8.30 8.65
C GLN A 44 6.10 7.43 7.79
N TYR A 45 5.14 8.03 7.08
CA TYR A 45 4.28 7.30 6.16
C TYR A 45 5.06 6.62 5.02
N LEU A 46 6.16 7.22 4.55
CA LEU A 46 7.04 6.58 3.59
C LEU A 46 7.73 5.35 4.21
N SER A 47 8.25 5.46 5.43
CA SER A 47 8.85 4.31 6.13
C SER A 47 7.85 3.19 6.39
N ASP A 48 6.60 3.51 6.73
CA ASP A 48 5.55 2.50 6.90
C ASP A 48 5.25 1.81 5.55
N ALA A 49 5.16 2.58 4.46
CA ALA A 49 4.94 2.04 3.12
C ALA A 49 6.09 1.13 2.64
N VAL A 50 7.33 1.40 3.07
CA VAL A 50 8.48 0.53 2.84
C VAL A 50 8.24 -0.84 3.47
N VAL A 51 7.80 -0.88 4.73
CA VAL A 51 7.53 -2.15 5.44
C VAL A 51 6.32 -2.86 4.81
N ASP A 52 5.25 -2.12 4.51
CA ASP A 52 4.01 -2.69 3.98
C ASP A 52 4.19 -3.25 2.56
N TYR A 53 4.91 -2.58 1.66
CA TYR A 53 4.85 -2.87 0.22
C TYR A 53 6.14 -3.40 -0.42
N LEU A 54 7.33 -3.20 0.17
CA LEU A 54 8.59 -3.64 -0.46
C LEU A 54 8.93 -5.12 -0.17
N PRO A 55 9.68 -5.79 -1.07
CA PRO A 55 10.06 -7.19 -0.90
C PRO A 55 10.89 -7.41 0.37
N SER A 56 10.65 -8.55 1.01
CA SER A 56 11.55 -9.12 2.03
C SER A 56 12.26 -10.32 1.39
N PRO A 57 13.60 -10.40 1.45
CA PRO A 57 14.36 -11.58 1.04
C PRO A 57 14.04 -12.83 1.87
#